data_AF-A0A392PP29-F1
#
_entry.id   AF-A0A392PP29-F1
#
_cell.length_a   1.000
_cell.length_b   1.000
_cell.length_c   1.000
_cell.angle_alpha   90.00
_cell.angle_beta   90.00
_cell.angle_gamma   90.00
#
_symmetry.space_group_name_H-M   'P 1'
#
loop_
_entity.id
_entity.type
_entity.pdbx_description
1 polymer ?
#
loop_
_entity_poly.entity_id
_entity_poly.type
_entity_poly.pdbx_seq_one_letter_code
_entity_poly.pdbx_strand_id
1 'polypeptide(L)'
;MAQSMIVKVMGAVVENAIPMLEDASSVHARQGAGMLISFLVQGLGVELVPYAPLLVVPLLRCMSDSDQSVRQSVTHSFAALVPLLPLARGVPQPTGLGEGVSRNAEDLHFLEQLLDNSHIEDYKLCTELK
;
A
#
# COMPACT_ATOMS: atom_id res chain seq x y z
N MET A 1 -15.30 2.59 15.59
CA MET A 1 -16.20 2.30 14.45
C MET A 1 -15.52 1.49 13.35
N ALA A 2 -14.31 1.83 12.89
CA ALA A 2 -13.61 1.01 11.89
C ALA A 2 -13.25 -0.41 12.41
N GLN A 3 -12.80 -0.53 13.66
CA GLN A 3 -12.45 -1.82 14.28
C GLN A 3 -13.60 -2.85 14.30
N SER A 4 -14.86 -2.41 14.38
CA SER A 4 -16.02 -3.32 14.39
C SER A 4 -16.48 -3.77 13.01
N MET A 5 -15.95 -3.17 11.93
CA MET A 5 -16.39 -3.42 10.54
C MET A 5 -15.21 -3.45 9.55
N ILE A 6 -14.03 -3.90 10.01
CA ILE A 6 -12.77 -3.80 9.28
C ILE A 6 -12.86 -4.34 7.85
N VAL A 7 -13.51 -5.49 7.65
CA VAL A 7 -13.67 -6.12 6.33
C VAL A 7 -14.38 -5.20 5.35
N LYS A 8 -15.50 -4.58 5.78
CA LYS A 8 -16.29 -3.68 4.92
C LYS A 8 -15.55 -2.37 4.65
N VAL A 9 -14.89 -1.82 5.67
CA VAL A 9 -14.11 -0.59 5.55
C VAL A 9 -12.94 -0.80 4.58
N MET A 10 -12.18 -1.88 4.76
CA MET A 10 -11.05 -2.19 3.88
C MET A 10 -11.50 -2.54 2.46
N GLY A 11 -12.66 -3.19 2.29
CA GLY A 11 -13.32 -3.33 0.99
C GLY A 11 -13.50 -1.98 0.29
N ALA A 12 -14.15 -1.04 0.96
CA ALA A 12 -14.37 0.30 0.40
C ALA A 12 -13.07 1.08 0.16
N VAL A 13 -12.06 0.91 1.01
CA VAL A 13 -10.74 1.55 0.84
C VAL A 13 -10.08 1.07 -0.44
N VAL A 14 -10.10 -0.24 -0.68
CA VAL A 14 -9.47 -0.79 -1.88
C VAL A 14 -10.24 -0.41 -3.14
N GLU A 15 -11.57 -0.48 -3.12
CA GLU A 15 -12.40 -0.19 -4.29
C GLU A 15 -12.46 1.31 -4.63
N ASN A 16 -12.32 2.20 -3.65
CA ASN A 16 -12.54 3.64 -3.85
C ASN A 16 -11.32 4.47 -3.50
N ALA A 17 -10.77 4.32 -2.28
CA ALA A 17 -9.72 5.21 -1.80
C ALA A 17 -8.39 5.00 -2.52
N ILE A 18 -8.02 3.76 -2.85
CA ILE A 18 -6.79 3.49 -3.62
C ILE A 18 -6.87 4.12 -5.03
N PRO A 19 -7.92 3.90 -5.83
CA PRO A 19 -8.08 4.61 -7.11
C PRO A 19 -8.07 6.14 -6.97
N MET A 20 -8.74 6.68 -5.94
CA MET A 20 -8.73 8.13 -5.68
C MET A 20 -7.35 8.67 -5.31
N LEU A 21 -6.50 7.85 -4.69
CA LEU A 21 -5.12 8.22 -4.35
C LEU A 21 -4.25 8.36 -5.60
N GLU A 22 -4.56 7.63 -6.67
CA GLU A 22 -3.84 7.66 -7.95
C GLU A 22 -4.50 8.61 -8.98
N ASP A 23 -5.57 9.33 -8.60
CA ASP A 23 -6.30 10.23 -9.50
C ASP A 23 -5.52 11.53 -9.78
N ALA A 24 -4.84 11.54 -10.92
CA ALA A 24 -4.09 12.71 -11.40
C ALA A 24 -4.98 13.92 -11.70
N SER A 25 -6.29 13.74 -11.91
CA SER A 25 -7.22 14.82 -12.27
C SER A 25 -7.63 15.69 -11.08
N SER A 26 -7.51 15.18 -9.84
CA SER A 26 -8.02 15.86 -8.64
C SER A 26 -7.06 15.74 -7.46
N VAL A 27 -6.37 16.83 -7.14
CA VAL A 27 -5.52 16.89 -5.93
C VAL A 27 -6.32 16.67 -4.64
N HIS A 28 -7.57 17.14 -4.60
CA HIS A 28 -8.43 16.99 -3.43
C HIS A 28 -8.83 15.52 -3.19
N ALA A 29 -9.04 14.75 -4.26
CA ALA A 29 -9.30 13.32 -4.16
C ALA A 29 -8.09 12.60 -3.57
N ARG A 30 -6.88 12.89 -4.07
CA ARG A 30 -5.64 12.31 -3.56
C ARG A 30 -5.36 12.70 -2.12
N GLN A 31 -5.55 13.96 -1.76
CA GLN A 31 -5.40 14.46 -0.39
C GLN A 31 -6.37 13.77 0.58
N GLY A 32 -7.65 13.67 0.20
CA GLY A 32 -8.66 13.00 0.99
C GLY A 32 -8.38 11.51 1.18
N ALA A 33 -7.98 10.82 0.12
CA ALA A 33 -7.59 9.41 0.17
C ALA A 33 -6.35 9.20 1.06
N GLY A 34 -5.31 10.03 0.90
CA GLY A 34 -4.10 9.96 1.72
C GLY A 34 -4.38 10.22 3.21
N MET A 35 -5.25 11.19 3.51
CA MET A 35 -5.69 11.48 4.88
C MET A 35 -6.48 10.32 5.49
N LEU A 36 -7.43 9.76 4.74
CA LEU A 36 -8.22 8.59 5.17
C LEU A 36 -7.31 7.40 5.50
N ILE A 37 -6.37 7.06 4.62
CA ILE A 37 -5.45 5.95 4.84
C ILE A 37 -4.57 6.21 6.06
N SER A 38 -4.06 7.43 6.22
CA SER A 38 -3.26 7.82 7.40
C SER A 38 -4.02 7.58 8.72
N PHE A 39 -5.29 7.98 8.79
CA PHE A 39 -6.12 7.73 9.97
C PHE A 39 -6.41 6.25 10.20
N LEU A 40 -6.63 5.46 9.13
CA LEU A 40 -6.83 4.02 9.26
C LEU A 40 -5.58 3.34 9.80
N VAL A 41 -4.40 3.71 9.31
CA VAL A 41 -3.12 3.17 9.77
C VAL A 41 -2.89 3.47 11.25
N GLN A 42 -3.15 4.72 11.68
CA GLN A 42 -3.04 5.10 13.08
C GLN A 42 -4.09 4.41 13.98
N GLY A 43 -5.30 4.20 13.48
CA GLY A 43 -6.42 3.67 14.28
C GLY A 43 -6.50 2.14 14.36
N LEU A 44 -6.05 1.42 13.33
CA LEU A 44 -6.15 -0.03 13.24
C LEU A 44 -4.83 -0.74 13.60
N GLY A 45 -3.68 -0.14 13.30
CA GLY A 45 -2.36 -0.69 13.67
C GLY A 45 -2.19 -2.14 13.20
N VAL A 46 -1.98 -3.05 14.15
CA VAL A 46 -1.76 -4.49 13.88
C VAL A 46 -2.94 -5.18 13.20
N GLU A 47 -4.15 -4.66 13.32
CA GLU A 47 -5.33 -5.20 12.62
C GLU A 47 -5.21 -5.03 11.08
N LEU A 48 -4.27 -4.19 10.61
CA LEU A 48 -3.96 -4.04 9.19
C LEU A 48 -2.98 -5.08 8.65
N VAL A 49 -2.40 -5.97 9.45
CA VAL A 49 -1.48 -7.02 8.99
C VAL A 49 -1.99 -7.75 7.72
N PRO A 50 -3.24 -8.27 7.64
CA PRO A 50 -3.70 -8.97 6.44
C PRO A 50 -3.92 -8.04 5.23
N TYR A 51 -3.98 -6.73 5.44
CA TYR A 51 -4.21 -5.71 4.39
C TYR A 51 -2.94 -4.94 3.99
N ALA A 52 -1.89 -4.94 4.82
CA ALA A 52 -0.63 -4.25 4.55
C ALA A 52 -0.07 -4.56 3.15
N PRO A 53 -0.08 -5.83 2.68
CA PRO A 53 0.43 -6.15 1.36
C PRO A 53 -0.36 -5.46 0.21
N LEU A 54 -1.65 -5.16 0.41
CA LEU A 54 -2.50 -4.45 -0.55
C LEU A 54 -2.26 -2.94 -0.57
N LEU A 55 -1.90 -2.37 0.58
CA LEU A 55 -1.75 -0.93 0.76
C LEU A 55 -0.34 -0.42 0.46
N VAL A 56 0.69 -1.22 0.73
CA VAL A 56 2.09 -0.78 0.65
C VAL A 56 2.47 -0.32 -0.76
N VAL A 57 2.10 -1.06 -1.81
CA VAL A 57 2.52 -0.72 -3.18
C VAL A 57 1.84 0.55 -3.70
N PRO A 58 0.52 0.73 -3.58
CA PRO A 58 -0.12 2.01 -3.92
C PRO A 58 0.48 3.20 -3.16
N LEU A 59 0.75 3.06 -1.86
CA LEU A 59 1.37 4.11 -1.07
C LEU A 59 2.78 4.45 -1.56
N LEU A 60 3.57 3.45 -1.94
CA LEU A 60 4.91 3.64 -2.49
C LEU A 60 4.86 4.45 -3.80
N ARG A 61 3.95 4.11 -4.72
CA ARG A 61 3.78 4.84 -6.00
C ARG A 61 3.45 6.32 -5.77
N CYS A 62 2.68 6.62 -4.73
CA CYS A 62 2.28 7.98 -4.39
C CYS A 62 3.32 8.76 -3.55
N MET A 63 4.43 8.15 -3.12
CA MET A 63 5.49 8.91 -2.42
C MET A 63 6.16 9.96 -3.31
N SER A 64 6.05 9.81 -4.63
CA SER A 64 6.52 10.76 -5.62
C SER A 64 5.42 11.68 -6.16
N ASP A 65 4.27 11.80 -5.46
CA ASP A 65 3.17 12.69 -5.87
C ASP A 65 3.64 14.14 -6.03
N SER A 66 3.00 14.91 -6.92
CA SER A 66 3.29 16.32 -7.11
C SER A 66 2.93 17.19 -5.90
N ASP A 67 1.90 16.81 -5.15
CA ASP A 67 1.44 17.52 -3.95
C ASP A 67 2.18 17.07 -2.68
N GLN A 68 2.69 18.04 -1.93
CA GLN A 68 3.48 17.76 -0.72
C GLN A 68 2.68 17.08 0.38
N SER A 69 1.41 17.43 0.56
CA SER A 69 0.59 16.86 1.64
C SER A 69 0.24 15.40 1.39
N VAL A 70 0.02 15.04 0.11
CA VAL A 70 -0.12 13.65 -0.31
C VAL A 70 1.16 12.89 0.00
N ARG A 71 2.33 13.38 -0.47
CA ARG A 71 3.63 12.73 -0.19
C ARG A 71 3.86 12.48 1.29
N GLN A 72 3.59 13.47 2.14
CA GLN A 72 3.75 13.33 3.60
C GLN A 72 2.83 12.25 4.18
N SER A 73 1.55 12.27 3.80
CA SER A 73 0.54 11.33 4.32
C SER A 73 0.84 9.89 3.90
N VAL A 74 1.18 9.67 2.63
CA VAL A 74 1.48 8.32 2.12
C VAL A 74 2.82 7.79 2.62
N THR A 75 3.85 8.64 2.74
CA THR A 75 5.16 8.24 3.29
C THR A 75 5.03 7.81 4.75
N HIS A 76 4.30 8.57 5.56
CA HIS A 76 4.08 8.22 6.96
C HIS A 76 3.28 6.91 7.08
N SER A 77 2.22 6.76 6.29
CA SER A 77 1.38 5.55 6.27
C SER A 77 2.19 4.31 5.86
N PHE A 78 3.03 4.43 4.82
CA PHE A 78 3.92 3.35 4.39
C PHE A 78 4.92 2.97 5.47
N ALA A 79 5.57 3.95 6.10
CA ALA A 79 6.56 3.70 7.15
C ALA A 79 5.95 2.94 8.35
N ALA A 80 4.67 3.17 8.65
CA ALA A 80 3.94 2.43 9.66
C ALA A 80 3.49 1.02 9.20
N LEU A 81 3.23 0.82 7.90
CA LEU A 81 2.75 -0.46 7.36
C LEU A 81 3.85 -1.44 6.98
N VAL A 82 5.01 -0.97 6.50
CA VAL A 82 6.12 -1.84 6.08
C VAL A 82 6.57 -2.82 7.17
N PRO A 83 6.71 -2.40 8.46
CA PRO A 83 7.04 -3.34 9.54
C PRO A 83 6.01 -4.46 9.75
N LEU A 84 4.78 -4.32 9.23
CA LEU A 84 3.74 -5.34 9.32
C LEU A 84 3.84 -6.40 8.22
N LEU A 85 4.56 -6.13 7.12
CA LEU A 85 4.67 -7.07 5.99
C LEU A 85 5.24 -8.45 6.39
N PRO A 86 6.27 -8.56 7.26
CA PRO A 86 6.74 -9.87 7.72
C PRO A 86 5.66 -10.66 8.46
N LEU A 87 4.76 -9.99 9.18
CA LEU A 87 3.66 -10.61 9.92
C LEU A 87 2.53 -11.10 8.99
N ALA A 88 2.42 -10.51 7.81
CA ALA A 88 1.45 -10.92 6.80
C ALA A 88 1.87 -12.18 6.04
N ARG A 89 3.13 -12.62 6.14
CA ARG A 89 3.61 -13.86 5.52
C ARG A 89 2.88 -15.06 6.12
N GLY A 90 2.19 -15.83 5.26
CA GLY A 90 1.44 -17.01 5.67
C GLY A 90 0.03 -16.72 6.21
N VAL A 91 -0.38 -15.45 6.28
CA VAL A 91 -1.76 -15.08 6.63
C VAL A 91 -2.62 -15.19 5.36
N PRO A 92 -3.79 -15.87 5.41
CA PRO A 92 -4.70 -15.92 4.27
C PRO A 92 -5.19 -14.52 3.92
N GLN A 93 -5.42 -14.29 2.62
CA GLN A 93 -5.94 -13.01 2.14
C GLN A 93 -7.28 -12.68 2.83
N PRO A 94 -7.56 -11.41 3.16
CA PRO A 94 -8.81 -11.02 3.79
C PRO A 94 -10.01 -11.37 2.90
N THR A 95 -10.95 -12.14 3.45
CA THR A 95 -12.19 -12.51 2.76
C THR A 95 -13.08 -11.29 2.56
N GLY A 96 -13.71 -11.15 1.38
CA GLY A 96 -14.67 -10.08 1.10
C GLY A 96 -14.12 -8.82 0.44
N LEU A 97 -12.85 -8.82 0.03
CA LEU A 97 -12.33 -7.91 -0.99
C LEU A 97 -12.77 -8.46 -2.36
N GLY A 98 -13.44 -7.65 -3.19
CA GLY A 98 -13.97 -8.10 -4.48
C GLY A 98 -12.91 -8.76 -5.38
N GLU A 99 -13.34 -9.64 -6.30
CA GLU A 99 -12.46 -10.44 -7.19
C GLU A 99 -11.50 -9.57 -8.05
N GLY A 100 -11.74 -8.27 -8.17
CA GLY A 100 -10.87 -7.31 -8.86
C GLY A 100 -9.62 -6.90 -8.07
N VAL A 101 -9.51 -7.25 -6.78
CA VAL A 101 -8.34 -6.98 -5.94
C VAL A 101 -7.34 -8.12 -6.03
N SER A 102 -7.03 -8.57 -7.24
CA SER A 102 -5.90 -9.48 -7.42
C SER A 102 -4.63 -8.64 -7.48
N ARG A 103 -3.70 -8.91 -6.58
CA ARG A 103 -2.38 -8.26 -6.62
C ARG A 103 -1.71 -8.71 -7.90
N ASN A 104 -1.31 -7.74 -8.73
CA ASN A 104 -0.57 -8.06 -9.94
C ASN A 104 0.70 -8.86 -9.55
N ALA A 105 1.11 -9.79 -10.39
CA ALA A 105 2.30 -10.62 -10.16
C ALA A 105 3.55 -9.76 -9.90
N GLU A 106 3.62 -8.58 -10.53
CA GLU A 106 4.68 -7.58 -10.32
C GLU A 106 4.70 -7.05 -8.88
N ASP A 107 3.53 -6.74 -8.30
CA ASP A 107 3.42 -6.23 -6.93
C ASP A 107 3.79 -7.30 -5.90
N LEU A 108 3.46 -8.56 -6.19
CA LEU A 108 3.88 -9.70 -5.37
C LEU A 108 5.40 -9.90 -5.43
N HIS A 109 5.96 -9.86 -6.63
CA HIS A 109 7.40 -10.01 -6.84
C HIS A 109 8.20 -8.89 -6.16
N PHE A 110 7.76 -7.64 -6.33
CA PHE A 110 8.35 -6.48 -5.63
C PHE A 110 8.38 -6.70 -4.11
N LEU A 111 7.29 -7.19 -3.53
CA LEU A 111 7.22 -7.37 -2.08
C LEU A 111 7.98 -8.59 -1.57
N GLU A 112 8.17 -9.61 -2.40
CA GLU A 112 9.09 -10.69 -2.10
C GLU A 112 10.52 -10.16 -1.98
N GLN A 113 10.97 -9.36 -2.96
CA GLN A 113 12.29 -8.72 -2.94
C GLN A 113 12.44 -7.72 -1.79
N LEU A 114 11.38 -6.97 -1.45
CA LEU A 114 11.40 -6.02 -0.34
C LEU A 114 11.55 -6.73 1.03
N LEU A 115 10.98 -7.92 1.17
CA LEU A 115 11.04 -8.71 2.40
C LEU A 115 12.28 -9.59 2.50
N ASP A 116 12.83 -10.00 1.36
CA ASP A 116 14.00 -10.86 1.29
C ASP A 116 14.96 -10.38 0.19
N ASN A 117 15.98 -9.66 0.63
CA ASN A 117 16.99 -9.08 -0.26
C ASN A 117 17.82 -10.12 -1.01
N SER A 118 17.78 -11.41 -0.61
CA SER A 118 18.49 -12.47 -1.35
C SER A 118 17.86 -12.80 -2.70
N HIS A 119 16.61 -12.37 -2.91
CA HIS A 119 15.86 -12.53 -4.17
C HIS A 119 15.91 -11.29 -5.07
N ILE A 120 16.70 -10.26 -4.72
CA ILE A 120 16.87 -9.07 -5.55
C ILE A 120 17.52 -9.46 -6.89
N GLU A 121 16.90 -9.03 -7.98
CA GLU A 121 17.43 -9.23 -9.32
C GLU A 121 18.66 -8.35 -9.60
N ASP A 122 19.65 -8.93 -10.27
CA ASP A 122 20.84 -8.21 -10.70
C ASP A 122 20.48 -7.13 -11.74
N TYR A 123 20.76 -5.86 -11.39
CA TYR A 123 20.62 -4.77 -12.35
C TYR A 123 21.77 -4.80 -13.38
N LYS A 124 21.43 -5.07 -14.64
CA LYS A 124 22.39 -5.01 -15.75
C LYS A 124 22.66 -3.56 -16.13
N LEU A 125 23.89 -3.11 -15.90
CA LEU A 125 24.30 -1.75 -16.27
C LEU A 125 24.24 -1.55 -17.79
N CYS A 126 23.61 -0.44 -18.20
CA CYS A 126 23.54 -0.04 -19.61
C CYS A 126 24.86 0.58 -20.13
N THR A 127 25.87 0.70 -19.28
CA THR A 127 27.17 1.29 -19.58
C THR A 127 28.28 0.51 -18.89
N GLU A 128 29.48 0.51 -19.45
CA GLU A 128 30.65 -0.07 -18.78
C GLU A 128 31.14 0.82 -17.62
N LEU A 129 31.45 0.20 -16.48
CA LEU A 129 32.16 0.86 -15.38
C LEU A 129 33.65 0.92 -15.75
N LYS A 130 34.22 2.12 -15.70
CA LYS A 130 35.67 2.34 -15.89
C LYS A 130 36.42 2.23 -14.58
#